data_AF-L9WI91-F1
#
_entry.id   AF-L9WI91-F1
#
_cell.length_a   1.000
_cell.length_b   1.000
_cell.length_c   1.000
_cell.angle_alpha   90.00
_cell.angle_beta   90.00
_cell.angle_gamma   90.00
#
_symmetry.space_group_name_H-M   'P 1'
#
loop_
_entity.id
_entity.type
_entity.pdbx_description
1 polymer ?
#
loop_
_entity_poly.entity_id
_entity_poly.type
_entity_poly.pdbx_seq_one_letter_code
_entity_poly.pdbx_strand_id
1 'polypeptide(L)'
;MYSFVTTQRLRTKSVKSDIEAGEEFLKEGVEDDLEHGRYEDKITWTDDLTDEEKKEQLVDGNLLGIHHQHLVRGIFGFIGLSDLSAVMLRNTTSREFVVSDAPVIHDNIRFKQVWGPGTIGLANRGLQIFCPIGPHRVLLLYDPAVYRFDCNSKQQVVLEETEVVNEVNLLQFHNADSIIMFNSCSEEYVSGLLDRMGEARRRDKRTEELETEKDLSFETEYAPHQQAPGISPDLPSCTVYSETGFETQRGSCRVEEHTRLVHSIFQEAVFSDVSVIYAIRFLCDLLDLDGCDRVLRSDQDS
;
A
#
# COMPACT_ATOMS: atom_id res chain seq x y z
N MET A 1 8.85 6.61 -8.11
CA MET A 1 8.76 5.14 -7.98
C MET A 1 8.27 4.70 -6.61
N TYR A 2 8.96 5.03 -5.50
CA TYR A 2 8.48 4.68 -4.17
C TYR A 2 7.10 5.28 -3.81
N SER A 3 6.82 6.53 -4.24
CA SER A 3 5.48 7.13 -4.11
C SER A 3 4.41 6.30 -4.84
N PHE A 4 4.72 5.78 -6.04
CA PHE A 4 3.81 4.88 -6.76
C PHE A 4 3.53 3.60 -5.95
N VAL A 5 4.55 2.97 -5.36
CA VAL A 5 4.41 1.77 -4.50
C VAL A 5 3.42 2.03 -3.36
N THR A 6 3.57 3.15 -2.67
CA THR A 6 2.71 3.50 -1.54
C THR A 6 1.32 3.92 -1.98
N THR A 7 1.15 4.58 -3.12
CA THR A 7 -0.16 4.86 -3.71
C THR A 7 -0.87 3.58 -4.17
N GLN A 8 -0.16 2.63 -4.81
CA GLN A 8 -0.74 1.33 -5.21
C GLN A 8 -1.29 0.58 -4.00
N ARG A 9 -0.56 0.62 -2.87
CA ARG A 9 -0.95 -0.03 -1.63
C ARG A 9 -2.24 0.53 -1.03
N LEU A 10 -2.54 1.81 -1.23
CA LEU A 10 -3.65 2.53 -0.60
C LEU A 10 -4.90 2.68 -1.47
N ARG A 11 -4.83 2.31 -2.76
CA ARG A 11 -5.93 2.52 -3.72
C ARG A 11 -6.75 1.26 -4.05
N THR A 12 -6.50 0.14 -3.37
CA THR A 12 -7.20 -1.11 -3.68
C THR A 12 -8.64 -1.05 -3.18
N LYS A 13 -9.56 -1.75 -3.84
CA LYS A 13 -10.96 -1.88 -3.39
C LYS A 13 -11.05 -2.43 -1.97
N SER A 14 -10.14 -3.32 -1.59
CA SER A 14 -10.08 -3.86 -0.23
C SER A 14 -9.79 -2.76 0.81
N VAL A 15 -8.85 -1.84 0.55
CA VAL A 15 -8.61 -0.70 1.46
C VAL A 15 -9.86 0.19 1.56
N LYS A 16 -10.57 0.39 0.43
CA LYS A 16 -11.81 1.16 0.45
C LYS A 16 -12.90 0.47 1.30
N SER A 17 -13.05 -0.85 1.14
CA SER A 17 -13.99 -1.64 1.93
C SER A 17 -13.66 -1.63 3.42
N ASP A 18 -12.36 -1.61 3.80
CA ASP A 18 -11.94 -1.52 5.20
C ASP A 18 -12.29 -0.15 5.81
N ILE A 19 -12.18 0.94 5.02
CA ILE A 19 -12.60 2.28 5.45
C ILE A 19 -14.12 2.32 5.62
N GLU A 20 -14.87 1.76 4.66
CA GLU A 20 -16.35 1.67 4.70
C GLU A 20 -16.84 0.77 5.86
N ALA A 21 -16.11 -0.29 6.22
CA ALA A 21 -16.44 -1.14 7.36
C ALA A 21 -16.39 -0.42 8.72
N GLY A 22 -15.64 0.69 8.82
CA GLY A 22 -15.59 1.55 10.01
C GLY A 22 -16.73 2.56 10.10
N GLU A 23 -17.64 2.62 9.12
CA GLU A 23 -18.72 3.61 9.05
C GLU A 23 -19.68 3.52 10.24
N GLU A 24 -20.00 2.32 10.73
CA GLU A 24 -20.89 2.13 11.88
C GLU A 24 -20.28 2.73 13.16
N PHE A 25 -18.98 2.50 13.39
CA PHE A 25 -18.23 3.11 14.47
C PHE A 25 -18.18 4.64 14.35
N LEU A 26 -17.98 5.17 13.13
CA LEU A 26 -18.01 6.61 12.89
C LEU A 26 -19.40 7.20 13.16
N LYS A 27 -20.48 6.50 12.80
CA LYS A 27 -21.86 6.92 13.09
C LYS A 27 -22.10 7.09 14.58
N GLU A 28 -21.65 6.14 15.40
CA GLU A 28 -21.76 6.23 16.86
C GLU A 28 -20.96 7.41 17.43
N GLY A 29 -19.72 7.60 16.96
CA GLY A 29 -18.89 8.73 17.40
C GLY A 29 -19.47 10.09 17.02
N VAL A 30 -19.97 10.23 15.80
CA VAL A 30 -20.63 11.47 15.33
C VAL A 30 -21.93 11.74 16.09
N GLU A 31 -22.71 10.71 16.37
CA GLU A 31 -23.94 10.83 17.19
C GLU A 31 -23.61 11.36 18.59
N ASP A 32 -22.60 10.78 19.25
CA ASP A 32 -22.14 11.25 20.55
C ASP A 32 -21.65 12.71 20.49
N ASP A 33 -20.87 13.08 19.49
CA ASP A 33 -20.38 14.45 19.33
C ASP A 33 -21.52 15.46 19.08
N LEU A 34 -22.55 15.07 18.33
CA LEU A 34 -23.75 15.88 18.08
C LEU A 34 -24.57 16.07 19.35
N GLU A 35 -24.84 15.00 20.11
CA GLU A 35 -25.56 15.04 21.38
C GLU A 35 -24.88 15.96 22.41
N HIS A 36 -23.55 16.04 22.38
CA HIS A 36 -22.75 16.89 23.27
C HIS A 36 -22.43 18.27 22.70
N GLY A 37 -23.02 18.66 21.55
CA GLY A 37 -22.83 19.98 20.96
C GLY A 37 -21.39 20.28 20.53
N ARG A 38 -20.54 19.27 20.29
CA ARG A 38 -19.10 19.46 20.02
C ARG A 38 -18.80 20.18 18.71
N TYR A 39 -19.81 20.32 17.84
CA TYR A 39 -19.76 20.96 16.53
C TYR A 39 -20.42 22.35 16.47
N GLU A 40 -21.10 22.81 17.53
CA GLU A 40 -21.93 24.03 17.50
C GLU A 40 -21.18 25.28 17.01
N ASP A 41 -19.93 25.45 17.45
CA ASP A 41 -19.09 26.60 17.07
C ASP A 41 -18.14 26.31 15.90
N LYS A 42 -18.17 25.08 15.34
CA LYS A 42 -17.22 24.61 14.33
C LYS A 42 -17.83 24.51 12.94
N ILE A 43 -19.15 24.32 12.85
CA ILE A 43 -19.84 24.03 11.59
C ILE A 43 -21.01 24.99 11.42
N THR A 44 -21.05 25.64 10.27
CA THR A 44 -22.22 26.43 9.84
C THR A 44 -23.00 25.62 8.83
N TRP A 45 -24.23 25.25 9.20
CA TRP A 45 -25.15 24.53 8.32
C TRP A 45 -25.79 25.51 7.33
N THR A 46 -25.66 25.26 6.04
CA THR A 46 -26.20 26.12 4.97
C THR A 46 -27.64 25.79 4.61
N ASP A 47 -28.09 24.58 4.95
CA ASP A 47 -29.42 24.04 4.65
C ASP A 47 -30.15 23.69 5.95
N ASP A 48 -31.49 23.71 5.91
CA ASP A 48 -32.34 23.28 7.03
C ASP A 48 -32.41 21.74 7.05
N LEU A 49 -31.33 21.14 7.53
CA LEU A 49 -31.16 19.69 7.60
C LEU A 49 -31.76 19.13 8.90
N THR A 50 -32.38 17.97 8.78
CA THR A 50 -32.73 17.13 9.93
C THR A 50 -31.47 16.65 10.65
N ASP A 51 -31.60 16.23 11.91
CA ASP A 51 -30.45 15.75 12.69
C ASP A 51 -29.84 14.47 12.09
N GLU A 52 -30.66 13.61 11.47
CA GLU A 52 -30.19 12.45 10.70
C GLU A 52 -29.38 12.86 9.47
N GLU A 53 -29.83 13.85 8.69
CA GLU A 53 -29.08 14.35 7.53
C GLU A 53 -27.76 15.03 7.95
N LYS A 54 -27.74 15.73 9.09
CA LYS A 54 -26.49 16.29 9.65
C LYS A 54 -25.52 15.17 10.03
N LYS A 55 -26.01 14.12 10.70
CA LYS A 55 -25.21 12.94 11.07
C LYS A 55 -24.61 12.27 9.83
N GLU A 56 -25.42 12.02 8.81
CA GLU A 56 -24.96 11.42 7.54
C GLU A 56 -23.87 12.27 6.88
N GLN A 57 -24.07 13.59 6.75
CA GLN A 57 -23.06 14.48 6.17
C GLN A 57 -21.75 14.52 6.96
N LEU A 58 -21.80 14.45 8.29
CA LEU A 58 -20.59 14.41 9.12
C LEU A 58 -19.84 13.09 8.96
N VAL A 59 -20.55 11.97 8.86
CA VAL A 59 -19.95 10.66 8.61
C VAL A 59 -19.29 10.64 7.24
N ASP A 60 -19.97 11.11 6.20
CA ASP A 60 -19.43 11.24 4.85
C ASP A 60 -18.18 12.14 4.82
N GLY A 61 -18.24 13.28 5.52
CA GLY A 61 -17.10 14.19 5.65
C GLY A 61 -15.88 13.54 6.34
N ASN A 62 -16.11 12.73 7.38
CA ASN A 62 -15.07 11.98 8.08
C ASN A 62 -14.45 10.89 7.18
N LEU A 63 -15.29 10.09 6.51
CA LEU A 63 -14.84 9.08 5.55
C LEU A 63 -13.99 9.71 4.44
N LEU A 64 -14.43 10.85 3.90
CA LEU A 64 -13.69 11.59 2.89
C LEU A 64 -12.35 12.12 3.44
N GLY A 65 -12.33 12.62 4.68
CA GLY A 65 -11.11 13.01 5.38
C GLY A 65 -10.09 11.88 5.52
N ILE A 66 -10.55 10.68 5.88
CA ILE A 66 -9.72 9.46 5.97
C ILE A 66 -9.13 9.13 4.59
N HIS A 67 -9.93 9.16 3.52
CA HIS A 67 -9.45 8.96 2.16
C HIS A 67 -8.36 9.96 1.77
N HIS A 68 -8.57 11.26 2.03
CA HIS A 68 -7.56 12.28 1.77
C HIS A 68 -6.26 12.03 2.54
N GLN A 69 -6.36 11.62 3.82
CA GLN A 69 -5.20 11.29 4.62
C GLN A 69 -4.41 10.11 4.02
N HIS A 70 -5.09 9.07 3.55
CA HIS A 70 -4.44 7.96 2.84
C HIS A 70 -3.76 8.43 1.55
N LEU A 71 -4.40 9.29 0.75
CA LEU A 71 -3.78 9.83 -0.47
C LEU A 71 -2.46 10.56 -0.16
N VAL A 72 -2.48 11.48 0.81
CA VAL A 72 -1.27 12.23 1.21
C VAL A 72 -0.19 11.30 1.79
N ARG A 73 -0.58 10.31 2.60
CA ARG A 73 0.36 9.26 3.06
C ARG A 73 0.98 8.52 1.88
N GLY A 74 0.19 8.21 0.86
CA GLY A 74 0.65 7.58 -0.39
C GLY A 74 1.66 8.44 -1.13
N ILE A 75 1.37 9.74 -1.30
CA ILE A 75 2.24 10.73 -1.97
C ILE A 75 3.64 10.72 -1.33
N PHE A 76 3.73 10.83 0.00
CA PHE A 76 5.00 10.91 0.73
C PHE A 76 5.54 9.58 1.24
N GLY A 77 4.90 8.47 0.90
CA GLY A 77 5.28 7.15 1.43
C GLY A 77 6.69 6.71 1.04
N PHE A 78 7.30 7.37 0.05
CA PHE A 78 8.71 7.20 -0.29
C PHE A 78 9.67 7.46 0.87
N ILE A 79 9.30 8.34 1.81
CA ILE A 79 10.13 8.63 2.99
C ILE A 79 10.32 7.37 3.83
N GLY A 80 9.23 6.63 4.07
CA GLY A 80 9.24 5.39 4.85
C GLY A 80 9.88 4.18 4.14
N LEU A 81 10.11 4.27 2.83
CA LEU A 81 10.74 3.22 2.02
C LEU A 81 12.18 3.54 1.61
N SER A 82 12.67 4.73 1.95
CA SER A 82 13.99 5.23 1.49
C SER A 82 15.18 4.44 2.01
N ASP A 83 14.98 3.59 3.03
CA ASP A 83 16.00 2.74 3.62
C ASP A 83 16.10 1.35 2.96
N LEU A 84 15.17 1.00 2.07
CA LEU A 84 15.20 -0.27 1.35
C LEU A 84 16.25 -0.24 0.24
N SER A 85 16.88 -1.40 0.02
CA SER A 85 17.73 -1.65 -1.14
C SER A 85 16.91 -2.17 -2.31
N ALA A 86 17.43 -2.03 -3.52
CA ALA A 86 16.74 -2.42 -4.74
C ALA A 86 17.60 -3.34 -5.62
N VAL A 87 16.95 -4.31 -6.27
CA VAL A 87 17.55 -5.13 -7.32
C VAL A 87 16.53 -5.40 -8.42
N MET A 88 16.99 -5.59 -9.65
CA MET A 88 16.13 -5.92 -10.77
C MET A 88 16.09 -7.45 -10.97
N LEU A 89 14.93 -8.06 -10.84
CA LEU A 89 14.71 -9.44 -11.27
C LEU A 89 14.53 -9.44 -12.78
N ARG A 90 15.41 -10.17 -13.49
CA ARG A 90 15.38 -10.31 -14.95
C ARG A 90 15.00 -11.74 -15.31
N ASN A 91 13.80 -11.90 -15.82
CA ASN A 91 13.30 -13.18 -16.32
C ASN A 91 13.87 -13.47 -17.72
N THR A 92 14.55 -14.61 -17.87
CA THR A 92 15.09 -15.09 -19.14
C THR A 92 14.40 -16.36 -19.65
N THR A 93 13.34 -16.79 -18.96
CA THR A 93 12.52 -17.94 -19.36
C THR A 93 11.58 -17.57 -20.52
N SER A 94 10.88 -18.58 -21.06
CA SER A 94 9.84 -18.38 -22.07
C SER A 94 8.50 -17.91 -21.51
N ARG A 95 8.31 -17.91 -20.18
CA ARG A 95 7.09 -17.41 -19.53
C ARG A 95 7.26 -15.93 -19.22
N GLU A 96 6.26 -15.10 -19.53
CA GLU A 96 6.26 -13.70 -19.10
C GLU A 96 5.68 -13.57 -17.69
N PHE A 97 6.00 -12.46 -17.03
CA PHE A 97 5.30 -12.03 -15.85
C PHE A 97 3.88 -11.58 -16.20
N VAL A 98 2.91 -11.98 -15.38
CA VAL A 98 1.55 -11.45 -15.40
C VAL A 98 1.44 -10.33 -14.37
N VAL A 99 0.38 -9.52 -14.44
CA VAL A 99 0.11 -8.45 -13.46
C VAL A 99 -1.36 -8.39 -13.12
N SER A 100 -1.72 -8.02 -11.89
CA SER A 100 -3.10 -7.84 -11.47
C SER A 100 -3.55 -6.37 -11.47
N ASP A 101 -4.80 -6.12 -11.09
CA ASP A 101 -5.33 -4.79 -10.76
C ASP A 101 -4.63 -4.15 -9.53
N ALA A 102 -3.92 -4.94 -8.73
CA ALA A 102 -3.05 -4.49 -7.64
C ALA A 102 -1.62 -5.07 -7.80
N PRO A 103 -0.79 -4.54 -8.71
CA PRO A 103 0.41 -5.23 -9.17
C PRO A 103 1.58 -5.23 -8.17
N VAL A 104 1.56 -4.33 -7.19
CA VAL A 104 2.62 -4.18 -6.19
C VAL A 104 2.36 -5.10 -5.00
N ILE A 105 3.17 -6.15 -4.87
CA ILE A 105 3.02 -7.15 -3.82
C ILE A 105 4.00 -6.87 -2.69
N HIS A 106 3.54 -7.10 -1.46
CA HIS A 106 4.37 -7.07 -0.26
C HIS A 106 4.49 -8.47 0.32
N ASP A 107 5.70 -8.86 0.67
CA ASP A 107 5.98 -10.13 1.32
C ASP A 107 6.99 -9.94 2.46
N ASN A 108 7.03 -10.92 3.36
CA ASN A 108 8.03 -10.99 4.42
C ASN A 108 8.43 -12.45 4.63
N ILE A 109 9.19 -12.97 3.66
CA ILE A 109 9.58 -14.38 3.56
C ILE A 109 10.19 -14.88 4.88
N ARG A 110 11.07 -14.07 5.48
CA ARG A 110 11.81 -14.43 6.70
C ARG A 110 10.93 -14.60 7.93
N PHE A 111 9.87 -13.81 8.06
CA PHE A 111 9.12 -13.69 9.32
C PHE A 111 7.66 -14.12 9.24
N LYS A 112 7.04 -14.16 8.06
CA LYS A 112 5.60 -14.44 7.91
C LYS A 112 5.15 -15.81 8.42
N GLN A 113 6.03 -16.81 8.40
CA GLN A 113 5.71 -18.15 8.90
C GLN A 113 5.71 -18.21 10.44
N VAL A 114 6.48 -17.33 11.10
CA VAL A 114 6.62 -17.32 12.56
C VAL A 114 5.66 -16.32 13.22
N TRP A 115 5.52 -15.14 12.62
CA TRP A 115 4.75 -14.01 13.17
C TRP A 115 3.41 -13.78 12.45
N GLY A 116 3.09 -14.63 11.47
CA GLY A 116 1.84 -14.59 10.73
C GLY A 116 1.80 -13.58 9.57
N PRO A 117 0.63 -13.47 8.90
CA PRO A 117 0.48 -12.69 7.67
C PRO A 117 0.60 -11.16 7.84
N GLY A 118 0.52 -10.64 9.07
CA GLY A 118 0.57 -9.19 9.36
C GLY A 118 1.98 -8.57 9.32
N THR A 119 2.98 -9.32 8.86
CA THR A 119 4.39 -8.93 8.88
C THR A 119 4.82 -8.03 7.72
N ILE A 120 3.89 -7.56 6.89
CA ILE A 120 4.16 -6.80 5.66
C ILE A 120 3.93 -5.28 5.79
N GLY A 121 3.90 -4.72 7.00
CA GLY A 121 3.88 -3.26 7.21
C GLY A 121 5.05 -2.56 6.51
N LEU A 122 4.84 -1.35 6.00
CA LEU A 122 5.88 -0.62 5.24
C LEU A 122 7.17 -0.39 6.05
N ALA A 123 7.05 -0.31 7.38
CA ALA A 123 8.17 -0.15 8.29
C ALA A 123 8.73 -1.47 8.84
N ASN A 124 8.07 -2.62 8.61
CA ASN A 124 8.46 -3.88 9.24
C ASN A 124 9.83 -4.37 8.76
N ARG A 125 10.57 -5.02 9.66
CA ARG A 125 11.82 -5.73 9.37
C ARG A 125 11.56 -6.92 8.45
N GLY A 126 12.42 -7.11 7.45
CA GLY A 126 12.32 -8.22 6.49
C GLY A 126 11.32 -8.00 5.37
N LEU A 127 10.84 -6.77 5.18
CA LEU A 127 9.93 -6.42 4.08
C LEU A 127 10.59 -6.63 2.72
N GLN A 128 9.83 -7.23 1.79
CA GLN A 128 10.12 -7.28 0.36
C GLN A 128 8.92 -6.73 -0.42
N ILE A 129 9.20 -5.97 -1.47
CA ILE A 129 8.18 -5.37 -2.34
C ILE A 129 8.50 -5.70 -3.80
N PHE A 130 7.60 -6.44 -4.44
CA PHE A 130 7.70 -6.83 -5.84
C PHE A 130 6.90 -5.85 -6.69
N CYS A 131 7.60 -5.14 -7.58
CA CYS A 131 7.03 -4.16 -8.48
C CYS A 131 7.27 -4.60 -9.93
N PRO A 132 6.33 -5.31 -10.57
CA PRO A 132 6.41 -5.58 -12.00
C PRO A 132 6.47 -4.28 -12.78
N ILE A 133 7.49 -4.15 -13.63
CA ILE A 133 7.69 -2.97 -14.51
C ILE A 133 7.71 -3.36 -16.00
N GLY A 134 7.45 -4.63 -16.30
CA GLY A 134 7.33 -5.16 -17.65
C GLY A 134 7.24 -6.69 -17.67
N PRO A 135 7.02 -7.28 -18.85
CA PRO A 135 6.79 -8.73 -18.99
C PRO A 135 7.98 -9.60 -18.58
N HIS A 136 9.19 -9.03 -18.47
CA HIS A 136 10.40 -9.77 -18.08
C HIS A 136 11.18 -9.10 -16.94
N ARG A 137 10.59 -8.09 -16.29
CA ARG A 137 11.28 -7.28 -15.29
C ARG A 137 10.39 -6.98 -14.09
N VAL A 138 10.89 -7.35 -12.92
CA VAL A 138 10.32 -6.96 -11.64
C VAL A 138 11.40 -6.21 -10.88
N LEU A 139 11.09 -5.01 -10.43
CA LEU A 139 11.90 -4.35 -9.43
C LEU A 139 11.56 -4.93 -8.07
N LEU A 140 12.57 -5.45 -7.37
CA LEU A 140 12.46 -5.92 -6.01
C LEU A 140 13.09 -4.90 -5.07
N LEU A 141 12.27 -4.35 -4.17
CA LEU A 141 12.76 -3.61 -3.00
C LEU A 141 12.84 -4.59 -1.83
N TYR A 142 13.90 -4.52 -1.04
CA TYR A 142 14.10 -5.42 0.08
C TYR A 142 14.81 -4.74 1.24
N ASP A 143 14.57 -5.24 2.45
CA ASP A 143 15.29 -4.82 3.65
C ASP A 143 16.73 -5.35 3.65
N PRO A 144 17.75 -4.48 3.50
CA PRO A 144 19.15 -4.90 3.41
C PRO A 144 19.72 -5.42 4.73
N ALA A 145 19.04 -5.19 5.86
CA ALA A 145 19.46 -5.78 7.13
C ALA A 145 19.15 -7.29 7.18
N VAL A 146 18.17 -7.76 6.40
CA VAL A 146 17.72 -9.16 6.41
C VAL A 146 18.21 -9.93 5.18
N TYR A 147 18.23 -9.27 4.02
CA TYR A 147 18.57 -9.91 2.75
C TYR A 147 19.76 -9.24 2.08
N ARG A 148 20.58 -10.05 1.42
CA ARG A 148 21.59 -9.60 0.45
C ARG A 148 21.43 -10.37 -0.84
N PHE A 149 21.33 -9.67 -1.96
CA PHE A 149 21.29 -10.28 -3.28
C PHE A 149 22.64 -10.12 -3.99
N ASP A 150 23.23 -11.24 -4.40
CA ASP A 150 24.38 -11.23 -5.29
C ASP A 150 23.89 -10.94 -6.71
N CYS A 151 24.21 -9.75 -7.22
CA CYS A 151 23.71 -9.26 -8.51
C CYS A 151 24.86 -9.03 -9.49
N ASN A 152 24.54 -9.02 -10.79
CA ASN A 152 25.52 -8.71 -11.83
C ASN A 152 25.86 -7.20 -11.87
N SER A 153 26.75 -6.80 -12.77
CA SER A 153 27.18 -5.40 -12.94
C SER A 153 26.06 -4.40 -13.30
N LYS A 154 24.87 -4.88 -13.65
CA LYS A 154 23.67 -4.09 -13.93
C LYS A 154 22.64 -4.12 -12.80
N GLN A 155 23.04 -4.57 -11.60
CA GLN A 155 22.15 -4.78 -10.44
C GLN A 155 20.96 -5.70 -10.78
N GLN A 156 21.23 -6.77 -11.53
CA GLN A 156 20.21 -7.76 -11.90
C GLN A 156 20.48 -9.11 -11.27
N VAL A 157 19.39 -9.75 -10.83
CA VAL A 157 19.31 -11.18 -10.49
C VAL A 157 18.57 -11.86 -11.64
N VAL A 158 19.21 -12.85 -12.26
CA VAL A 158 18.66 -13.54 -13.43
C VAL A 158 17.78 -14.70 -12.95
N LEU A 159 16.54 -14.76 -13.45
CA LEU A 159 15.63 -15.88 -13.22
C LEU A 159 15.64 -16.77 -14.46
N GLU A 160 16.27 -17.93 -14.32
CA GLU A 160 16.39 -18.95 -15.38
C GLU A 160 15.39 -20.10 -15.19
N GLU A 161 14.87 -20.25 -13.98
CA GLU A 161 13.93 -21.31 -13.63
C GLU A 161 12.48 -20.85 -13.83
N THR A 162 11.72 -21.64 -14.59
CA THR A 162 10.31 -21.33 -14.88
C THR A 162 9.44 -21.37 -13.61
N GLU A 163 9.78 -22.22 -12.64
CA GLU A 163 8.98 -22.31 -11.41
C GLU A 163 9.09 -21.05 -10.56
N VAL A 164 10.28 -20.44 -10.43
CA VAL A 164 10.43 -19.15 -9.74
C VAL A 164 9.59 -18.06 -10.44
N VAL A 165 9.50 -18.07 -11.77
CA VAL A 165 8.62 -17.16 -12.52
C VAL A 165 7.14 -17.45 -12.22
N ASN A 166 6.75 -18.73 -12.12
CA ASN A 166 5.40 -19.12 -11.72
C ASN A 166 5.07 -18.63 -10.31
N GLU A 167 5.99 -18.76 -9.34
CA GLU A 167 5.80 -18.29 -7.97
C GLU A 167 5.62 -16.77 -7.92
N VAL A 168 6.45 -16.01 -8.64
CA VAL A 168 6.28 -14.55 -8.77
C VAL A 168 4.93 -14.21 -9.42
N ASN A 169 4.48 -14.97 -10.41
CA ASN A 169 3.17 -14.78 -11.03
C ASN A 169 2.02 -15.13 -10.09
N LEU A 170 2.14 -16.19 -9.28
CA LEU A 170 1.14 -16.56 -8.27
C LEU A 170 0.95 -15.47 -7.22
N LEU A 171 1.98 -14.70 -6.92
CA LEU A 171 1.84 -13.51 -6.06
C LEU A 171 0.84 -12.49 -6.62
N GLN A 172 0.69 -12.38 -7.95
CA GLN A 172 -0.30 -11.48 -8.55
C GLN A 172 -1.73 -11.96 -8.30
N PHE A 173 -1.96 -13.28 -8.25
CA PHE A 173 -3.26 -13.87 -7.89
C PHE A 173 -3.60 -13.69 -6.41
N HIS A 174 -2.58 -13.62 -5.55
CA HIS A 174 -2.78 -13.26 -4.14
C HIS A 174 -3.33 -11.84 -3.99
N ASN A 175 -2.74 -10.88 -4.72
CA ASN A 175 -3.09 -9.46 -4.58
C ASN A 175 -4.28 -9.04 -5.46
N ALA A 176 -4.59 -9.82 -6.51
CA ALA A 176 -5.70 -9.55 -7.41
C ALA A 176 -7.04 -9.48 -6.65
N ASP A 177 -7.80 -8.42 -6.92
CA ASP A 177 -9.20 -8.37 -6.55
C ASP A 177 -10.02 -9.16 -7.58
N SER A 178 -9.91 -8.75 -8.85
CA SER A 178 -10.77 -9.25 -9.92
C SER A 178 -10.08 -9.52 -11.25
N ILE A 179 -8.93 -8.87 -11.51
CA ILE A 179 -8.32 -8.86 -12.85
C ILE A 179 -6.88 -9.40 -12.81
N ILE A 180 -6.56 -10.27 -13.76
CA ILE A 180 -5.20 -10.65 -14.17
C ILE A 180 -5.00 -10.25 -15.63
N MET A 181 -3.90 -9.57 -15.91
CA MET A 181 -3.50 -9.08 -17.23
C MET A 181 -2.18 -9.74 -17.64
N PHE A 182 -2.09 -10.09 -18.91
CA PHE A 182 -0.91 -10.70 -19.51
C PHE A 182 -0.77 -10.25 -20.96
N ASN A 183 0.44 -10.32 -21.51
CA ASN A 183 0.74 -9.85 -22.85
C ASN A 183 0.75 -11.01 -23.87
N SER A 184 1.81 -11.83 -23.87
CA SER A 184 2.01 -12.92 -24.84
C SER A 184 1.87 -14.31 -24.21
N CYS A 185 1.45 -14.41 -22.95
CA CYS A 185 1.14 -15.68 -22.31
C CYS A 185 -0.07 -16.36 -22.97
N SER A 186 -0.06 -17.70 -23.01
CA SER A 186 -1.23 -18.45 -23.44
C SER A 186 -2.29 -18.49 -22.32
N GLU A 187 -3.56 -18.57 -22.69
CA GLU A 187 -4.67 -18.68 -21.73
C GLU A 187 -4.56 -19.95 -20.87
N GLU A 188 -4.03 -21.04 -21.43
CA GLU A 188 -3.81 -22.29 -20.68
C GLU A 188 -2.75 -22.13 -19.60
N TYR A 189 -1.71 -21.33 -19.84
CA TYR A 189 -0.71 -21.04 -18.81
C TYR A 189 -1.32 -20.25 -17.64
N VAL A 190 -2.08 -19.21 -17.97
CA VAL A 190 -2.75 -18.37 -16.95
C VAL A 190 -3.80 -19.18 -16.20
N SER A 191 -4.53 -20.05 -16.88
CA SER A 191 -5.49 -20.97 -16.26
C SER A 191 -4.81 -21.96 -15.30
N GLY A 192 -3.64 -22.49 -15.68
CA GLY A 192 -2.85 -23.34 -14.78
C GLY A 192 -2.35 -22.61 -13.53
N LEU A 193 -2.04 -21.31 -13.62
CA LEU A 193 -1.75 -20.49 -12.45
C LEU A 193 -3.00 -20.21 -11.61
N LEU A 194 -4.15 -20.01 -12.25
CA LEU A 194 -5.43 -19.83 -11.57
C LEU A 194 -5.81 -21.06 -10.75
N ASP A 195 -5.62 -22.27 -11.28
CA ASP A 195 -5.88 -23.51 -10.54
C ASP A 195 -5.00 -23.63 -9.28
N ARG A 196 -3.80 -23.02 -9.32
CA ARG A 196 -2.84 -22.96 -8.23
C ARG A 196 -3.00 -21.75 -7.30
N MET A 197 -3.99 -20.88 -7.55
CA MET A 197 -4.11 -19.61 -6.81
C MET A 197 -4.20 -19.79 -5.28
N GLY A 198 -4.74 -20.93 -4.82
CA GLY A 198 -4.87 -21.28 -3.40
C GLY A 198 -3.52 -21.43 -2.69
N GLU A 199 -2.42 -21.64 -3.41
CA GLU A 199 -1.08 -21.68 -2.84
C GLU A 199 -0.67 -20.29 -2.31
N ALA A 200 -0.95 -19.24 -3.08
CA ALA A 200 -0.54 -17.88 -2.74
C ALA A 200 -1.62 -17.07 -2.03
N ARG A 201 -2.89 -17.25 -2.40
CA ARG A 201 -3.99 -16.41 -1.90
C ARG A 201 -4.25 -16.70 -0.43
N ARG A 202 -4.21 -15.65 0.38
CA ARG A 202 -4.52 -15.67 1.80
C ARG A 202 -5.52 -14.57 2.11
N ARG A 203 -6.58 -14.93 2.83
CA ARG A 203 -7.69 -14.05 3.25
C ARG A 203 -8.14 -14.49 4.65
N ASP A 204 -7.18 -14.61 5.56
CA ASP A 204 -7.45 -15.05 6.91
C ASP A 204 -8.19 -13.94 7.64
N LYS A 205 -9.28 -14.30 8.33
CA LYS A 205 -10.01 -13.38 9.18
C LYS A 205 -9.30 -13.21 10.52
N ARG A 206 -9.45 -12.02 11.12
CA ARG A 206 -8.97 -11.66 12.44
C ARG A 206 -10.10 -11.01 13.21
N THR A 207 -10.13 -11.24 14.51
CA THR A 207 -10.97 -10.50 15.43
C THR A 207 -10.11 -9.41 16.06
N GLU A 208 -10.53 -8.16 15.95
CA GLU A 208 -9.96 -7.05 16.72
C GLU A 208 -11.01 -6.52 17.68
N GLU A 209 -10.57 -6.20 18.89
CA GLU A 209 -11.39 -5.55 19.91
C GLU A 209 -11.13 -4.04 19.82
N LEU A 210 -12.16 -3.29 19.44
CA LEU A 210 -12.13 -1.84 19.39
C LEU A 210 -12.71 -1.29 20.68
N GLU A 211 -11.89 -0.59 21.47
CA GLU A 211 -12.32 0.13 22.66
C GLU A 211 -12.71 1.57 22.29
N THR A 212 -13.89 1.99 22.74
CA THR A 212 -14.32 3.40 22.67
C THR A 212 -13.81 4.19 23.87
N GLU A 213 -13.85 5.53 23.77
CA GLU A 213 -13.59 6.43 24.91
C GLU A 213 -14.55 6.22 26.10
N LYS A 214 -15.62 5.45 25.93
CA LYS A 214 -16.59 5.08 26.98
C LYS A 214 -16.35 3.69 27.58
N ASP A 215 -15.19 3.08 27.38
CA ASP A 215 -14.86 1.70 27.79
C ASP A 215 -15.84 0.64 27.22
N LEU A 216 -16.56 0.95 26.13
CA LEU A 216 -17.32 -0.07 25.38
C LEU A 216 -16.36 -0.75 24.41
N SER A 217 -16.30 -2.08 24.47
CA SER A 217 -15.51 -2.88 23.56
C SER A 217 -16.38 -3.59 22.51
N PHE A 218 -15.96 -3.51 21.26
CA PHE A 218 -16.62 -4.14 20.13
C PHE A 218 -15.66 -5.16 19.50
N GLU A 219 -16.06 -6.42 19.44
CA GLU A 219 -15.35 -7.42 18.64
C GLU A 219 -15.77 -7.30 17.18
N THR A 220 -14.83 -6.92 16.31
CA THR A 220 -15.03 -6.93 14.86
C THR A 220 -14.21 -8.04 14.22
N GLU A 221 -14.88 -8.93 13.49
CA GLU A 221 -14.21 -9.95 12.68
C GLU A 221 -14.03 -9.39 11.25
N TYR A 222 -12.78 -9.10 10.87
CA TYR A 222 -12.46 -8.64 9.52
C TYR A 222 -11.25 -9.40 8.97
N ALA A 223 -11.18 -9.57 7.66
CA ALA A 223 -9.96 -10.07 7.01
C ALA A 223 -9.08 -8.87 6.66
N PRO A 224 -7.87 -8.71 7.23
CA PRO A 224 -7.02 -7.60 6.88
C PRO A 224 -6.80 -7.54 5.37
N HIS A 225 -7.03 -6.37 4.77
CA HIS A 225 -6.83 -6.13 3.35
C HIS A 225 -5.41 -6.47 2.87
N GLN A 226 -4.43 -6.39 3.78
CA GLN A 226 -3.02 -6.68 3.51
C GLN A 226 -2.55 -7.86 4.34
N GLN A 227 -2.22 -8.95 3.65
CA GLN A 227 -1.65 -10.16 4.23
C GLN A 227 -0.44 -10.59 3.42
N ALA A 228 0.57 -11.16 4.08
CA ALA A 228 1.64 -11.82 3.37
C ALA A 228 1.08 -13.01 2.57
N PRO A 229 1.56 -13.26 1.34
CA PRO A 229 1.13 -14.40 0.52
C PRO A 229 1.44 -15.73 1.18
N GLY A 230 0.69 -16.78 0.83
CA GLY A 230 0.87 -18.14 1.36
C GLY A 230 2.23 -18.75 0.99
N ILE A 231 2.67 -18.52 -0.24
CA ILE A 231 3.99 -18.89 -0.76
C ILE A 231 4.89 -17.66 -0.91
N SER A 232 6.18 -17.90 -1.11
CA SER A 232 7.17 -16.91 -1.52
C SER A 232 8.00 -17.47 -2.65
N PRO A 233 8.43 -16.66 -3.63
CA PRO A 233 9.35 -17.12 -4.66
C PRO A 233 10.69 -17.51 -4.07
N ASP A 234 11.25 -18.63 -4.51
CA ASP A 234 12.62 -19.04 -4.16
C ASP A 234 13.63 -18.28 -5.02
N LEU A 235 13.89 -17.03 -4.65
CA LEU A 235 14.73 -16.14 -5.44
C LEU A 235 16.20 -16.58 -5.40
N PRO A 236 16.85 -16.78 -6.57
CA PRO A 236 18.24 -17.17 -6.61
C PRO A 236 19.14 -16.06 -6.09
N SER A 237 20.33 -16.43 -5.62
CA SER A 237 21.37 -15.49 -5.17
C SER A 237 20.95 -14.62 -3.98
N CYS A 238 19.93 -15.04 -3.22
CA CYS A 238 19.51 -14.38 -1.99
C CYS A 238 20.20 -15.03 -0.77
N THR A 239 21.01 -14.24 -0.05
CA THR A 239 21.51 -14.61 1.27
C THR A 239 20.59 -13.99 2.33
N VAL A 240 20.10 -14.82 3.25
CA VAL A 240 19.29 -14.39 4.40
C VAL A 240 20.15 -14.37 5.65
N TYR A 241 20.24 -13.24 6.34
CA TYR A 241 20.98 -13.14 7.60
C TYR A 241 20.17 -13.79 8.73
N SER A 242 20.73 -14.83 9.36
CA SER A 242 20.02 -15.65 10.36
C SER A 242 19.86 -14.95 11.72
N GLU A 243 20.80 -14.07 12.08
CA GLU A 243 20.87 -13.41 13.39
C GLU A 243 19.86 -12.26 13.56
N THR A 244 19.21 -11.80 12.49
CA THR A 244 18.25 -10.70 12.56
C THR A 244 16.88 -11.17 13.05
N GLY A 245 16.43 -10.62 14.17
CA GLY A 245 15.08 -10.80 14.71
C GLY A 245 14.03 -9.96 13.97
N PHE A 246 12.75 -10.24 14.24
CA PHE A 246 11.64 -9.44 13.73
C PHE A 246 11.47 -8.16 14.56
N GLU A 247 11.22 -7.04 13.89
CA GLU A 247 10.88 -5.75 14.48
C GLU A 247 9.74 -5.15 13.65
N THR A 248 8.74 -4.54 14.31
CA THR A 248 7.63 -3.84 13.65
C THR A 248 8.07 -2.56 12.95
N GLN A 249 9.23 -2.01 13.33
CA GLN A 249 9.81 -0.85 12.69
C GLN A 249 11.32 -1.05 12.53
N ARG A 250 11.81 -1.02 11.27
CA ARG A 250 13.24 -1.02 10.95
C ARG A 250 13.87 0.23 11.55
N GLY A 251 15.01 0.09 12.22
CA GLY A 251 15.71 1.23 12.84
C GLY A 251 16.15 2.32 11.86
N SER A 252 16.36 1.99 10.58
CA SER A 252 16.71 2.95 9.50
C SER A 252 15.49 3.62 8.85
N CYS A 253 14.27 3.16 9.14
CA CYS A 253 13.06 3.64 8.50
C CYS A 253 12.67 5.02 9.05
N ARG A 254 12.30 5.94 8.14
CA ARG A 254 11.92 7.32 8.46
C ARG A 254 10.39 7.50 8.57
N VAL A 255 9.67 6.48 9.05
CA VAL A 255 8.20 6.51 9.14
C VAL A 255 7.68 7.60 10.08
N GLU A 256 8.42 7.96 11.12
CA GLU A 256 8.06 9.07 12.00
C GLU A 256 8.10 10.43 11.28
N GLU A 257 9.11 10.64 10.44
CA GLU A 257 9.23 11.85 9.64
C GLU A 257 8.12 11.93 8.59
N HIS A 258 7.83 10.80 7.94
CA HIS A 258 6.66 10.67 7.07
C HIS A 258 5.37 11.06 7.79
N THR A 259 5.17 10.55 9.00
CA THR A 259 3.99 10.84 9.83
C THR A 259 3.91 12.32 10.20
N ARG A 260 5.02 12.93 10.63
CA ARG A 260 5.09 14.36 10.97
C ARG A 260 4.77 15.25 9.77
N LEU A 261 5.32 14.93 8.59
CA LEU A 261 5.05 15.68 7.36
C LEU A 261 3.58 15.60 6.93
N VAL A 262 2.99 14.40 6.95
CA VAL A 262 1.56 14.24 6.66
C VAL A 262 0.74 15.05 7.66
N HIS A 263 1.07 14.99 8.96
CA HIS A 263 0.36 15.75 9.97
C HIS A 263 0.46 17.27 9.75
N SER A 264 1.65 17.80 9.45
CA SER A 264 1.83 19.24 9.20
C SER A 264 1.03 19.72 7.98
N ILE A 265 0.96 18.92 6.92
CA ILE A 265 0.13 19.23 5.74
C ILE A 265 -1.34 19.41 6.10
N PHE A 266 -1.89 18.54 6.95
CA PHE A 266 -3.29 18.64 7.39
C PHE A 266 -3.52 19.73 8.45
N GLN A 267 -2.49 20.14 9.18
CA GLN A 267 -2.59 21.30 10.09
C GLN A 267 -2.54 22.64 9.35
N GLU A 268 -1.79 22.72 8.24
CA GLU A 268 -1.68 23.93 7.42
C GLU A 268 -2.90 24.14 6.51
N ALA A 269 -3.54 23.06 6.07
CA ALA A 269 -4.73 23.13 5.24
C ALA A 269 -6.02 23.26 6.08
N VAL A 270 -6.92 24.14 5.63
CA VAL A 270 -8.21 24.37 6.31
C VAL A 270 -9.18 23.20 6.09
N PHE A 271 -9.12 22.56 4.93
CA PHE A 271 -10.00 21.45 4.54
C PHE A 271 -9.18 20.26 4.02
N SER A 272 -9.69 19.05 4.20
CA SER A 272 -8.97 17.81 3.90
C SER A 272 -8.67 17.63 2.40
N ASP A 273 -9.54 18.15 1.52
CA ASP A 273 -9.34 18.17 0.07
C ASP A 273 -8.23 19.15 -0.35
N VAL A 274 -8.20 20.32 0.28
CA VAL A 274 -7.12 21.31 0.11
C VAL A 274 -5.78 20.72 0.55
N SER A 275 -5.74 19.88 1.59
CA SER A 275 -4.54 19.15 2.00
C SER A 275 -3.95 18.29 0.88
N VAL A 276 -4.79 17.66 0.06
CA VAL A 276 -4.34 16.84 -1.07
C VAL A 276 -3.71 17.71 -2.16
N ILE A 277 -4.35 18.84 -2.49
CA ILE A 277 -3.82 19.79 -3.48
C ILE A 277 -2.49 20.36 -3.00
N TYR A 278 -2.41 20.75 -1.72
CA TYR A 278 -1.20 21.25 -1.10
C TYR A 278 -0.07 20.21 -1.12
N ALA A 279 -0.38 18.95 -0.76
CA ALA A 279 0.56 17.84 -0.83
C ALA A 279 1.14 17.63 -2.24
N ILE A 280 0.30 17.71 -3.27
CA ILE A 280 0.75 17.57 -4.66
C ILE A 280 1.69 18.72 -5.04
N ARG A 281 1.34 19.98 -4.71
CA ARG A 281 2.19 21.14 -4.99
C ARG A 281 3.53 21.04 -4.26
N PHE A 282 3.50 20.72 -2.98
CA PHE A 282 4.70 20.52 -2.18
C PHE A 282 5.61 19.42 -2.77
N LEU A 283 5.02 18.32 -3.27
CA LEU A 283 5.79 17.29 -3.97
C LEU A 283 6.36 17.80 -5.30
N CYS A 284 5.62 18.58 -6.08
CA CYS A 284 6.12 19.18 -7.33
C CYS A 284 7.32 20.10 -7.06
N ASP A 285 7.24 20.95 -6.04
CA ASP A 285 8.32 21.84 -5.60
C ASP A 285 9.55 21.02 -5.18
N LEU A 286 9.34 19.96 -4.39
CA LEU A 286 10.42 19.07 -3.95
C LEU A 286 11.12 18.37 -5.13
N LEU A 287 10.39 18.08 -6.19
CA LEU A 287 10.88 17.41 -7.39
C LEU A 287 11.37 18.38 -8.49
N ASP A 288 11.34 19.69 -8.24
CA ASP A 288 11.69 20.75 -9.21
C ASP A 288 10.90 20.63 -10.53
N LEU A 289 9.64 20.19 -10.47
CA LEU A 289 8.80 19.95 -11.65
C LEU A 289 8.23 21.25 -12.25
N ASP A 290 8.23 22.35 -11.49
CA ASP A 290 7.81 23.67 -11.96
C ASP A 290 8.75 24.25 -13.05
N GLY A 291 9.98 23.74 -13.15
CA GLY A 291 10.89 24.05 -14.25
C GLY A 291 10.52 23.39 -15.58
N CYS A 292 9.71 22.33 -15.56
CA CYS A 292 9.39 21.52 -16.75
C CYS A 292 8.29 22.13 -17.62
N ASP A 293 7.41 22.96 -17.05
CA ASP A 293 6.35 23.69 -17.77
C ASP A 293 6.89 24.75 -18.75
N ARG A 294 8.17 25.14 -18.60
CA ARG A 294 8.84 26.03 -19.58
C ARG A 294 9.28 25.32 -20.85
N VAL A 295 9.50 24.00 -20.82
CA VAL A 295 9.99 23.23 -21.96
C VAL A 295 8.83 22.83 -22.89
N LEU A 296 7.62 22.63 -22.36
CA LEU A 296 6.45 22.29 -23.18
C LEU A 296 5.77 23.51 -23.84
N ARG A 297 6.08 24.73 -23.39
CA ARG A 297 5.62 25.98 -24.03
C ARG A 297 6.56 26.50 -25.11
N SER A 298 7.83 26.09 -25.15
CA SER A 298 8.76 26.50 -26.22
C SER A 298 8.55 25.73 -27.53
N ASP A 299 7.87 24.58 -27.50
CA ASP A 299 7.61 23.75 -28.68
C ASP A 299 6.27 24.06 -29.37
N GLN A 300 5.54 25.11 -28.94
CA GLN A 300 4.35 25.62 -29.62
C GLN A 300 4.56 26.95 -30.36
N ASP A 301 5.76 27.54 -30.28
CA ASP A 301 6.12 28.79 -30.97
C ASP A 301 7.29 28.60 -31.96
N SER A 302 7.40 27.45 -32.64
CA SER A 302 8.32 27.25 -33.78
C SER A 302 7.66 26.70 -35.03
#